data_AF-A0A7J3U7F5-F1
#
_entry.id   AF-A0A7J3U7F5-F1
#
_cell.length_a   1.000
_cell.length_b   1.000
_cell.length_c   1.000
_cell.angle_alpha   90.00
_cell.angle_beta   90.00
_cell.angle_gamma   90.00
#
_symmetry.space_group_name_H-M   'P 1'
#
loop_
_entity.id
_entity.type
_entity.pdbx_description
1 polymer ?
#
loop_
_entity_poly.entity_id
_entity_poly.type
_entity_poly.pdbx_seq_one_letter_code
_entity_poly.pdbx_strand_id
1 'polypeptide(L)'
;MLGEMGTATWCGHCPTVSEYLWNIYSAVTRDFHYFSLVSDKNPKAGLRCGELSLTGYPTTFFDEGYNYVLGGYGGTTQYVNTINECGSRTDVYDIVLEPKVKWLGGQQLRINISMTYHENSVYTGKIRAYITEIVSR
;
A
#
# COMPACT_ATOMS: atom_id res chain seq x y z
N MET A 1 -6.98 4.58 3.45
CA MET A 1 -5.51 4.77 3.34
C MET A 1 -4.80 3.51 2.83
N LEU A 2 -3.69 3.66 2.10
CA LEU A 2 -2.88 2.56 1.56
C LEU A 2 -1.48 2.48 2.17
N GLY A 3 -1.04 1.27 2.53
CA GLY A 3 0.33 0.94 2.94
C GLY A 3 1.01 -0.04 1.97
N GLU A 4 2.25 0.26 1.59
CA GLU A 4 3.05 -0.54 0.66
C GLU A 4 4.29 -1.07 1.40
N MET A 5 4.28 -2.35 1.76
CA MET A 5 5.36 -2.96 2.53
C MET A 5 6.43 -3.54 1.61
N GLY A 6 7.59 -2.90 1.53
CA GLY A 6 8.79 -3.48 0.94
C GLY A 6 9.25 -4.71 1.72
N THR A 7 9.34 -5.86 1.04
CA THR A 7 9.78 -7.13 1.64
C THR A 7 10.63 -7.97 0.67
N ALA A 8 11.26 -9.00 1.20
CA ALA A 8 12.01 -9.98 0.43
C ALA A 8 11.94 -11.36 1.10
N THR A 9 12.03 -12.45 0.33
CA THR A 9 11.87 -13.82 0.88
C THR A 9 12.96 -14.25 1.87
N TRP A 10 14.11 -13.58 1.86
CA TRP A 10 15.24 -13.83 2.77
C TRP A 10 15.25 -12.93 4.02
N CYS A 11 14.30 -12.00 4.14
CA CYS A 11 14.26 -11.02 5.21
C CYS A 11 13.65 -11.61 6.50
N GLY A 12 14.49 -11.94 7.48
CA GLY A 12 14.04 -12.56 8.74
C GLY A 12 13.10 -11.69 9.60
N HIS A 13 13.17 -10.36 9.49
CA HIS A 13 12.29 -9.44 10.24
C HIS A 13 10.98 -9.13 9.53
N CYS A 14 10.85 -9.49 8.26
CA CYS A 14 9.68 -9.16 7.45
C CYS A 14 8.39 -9.85 7.93
N PRO A 15 8.39 -11.15 8.33
CA PRO A 15 7.18 -11.79 8.85
C PRO A 15 6.56 -11.03 10.03
N THR A 16 7.38 -10.55 10.96
CA THR A 16 6.92 -9.79 12.13
C THR A 16 6.23 -8.49 11.75
N VAL A 17 6.79 -7.73 10.81
CA VAL A 17 6.15 -6.48 10.34
C VAL A 17 4.87 -6.78 9.55
N SER A 18 4.86 -7.84 8.75
CA SER A 18 3.65 -8.30 8.07
C SER A 18 2.53 -8.63 9.06
N GLU A 19 2.86 -9.29 10.18
CA GLU A 19 1.91 -9.58 11.26
C GLU A 19 1.36 -8.30 11.91
N TYR A 20 2.20 -7.29 12.16
CA TYR A 20 1.74 -6.01 12.69
C TYR A 20 0.76 -5.31 11.76
N LEU A 21 1.07 -5.23 10.47
CA LEU A 21 0.17 -4.62 9.48
C LEU A 21 -1.14 -5.40 9.35
N TRP A 22 -1.06 -6.74 9.38
CA TRP A 22 -2.24 -7.59 9.40
C TRP A 22 -3.12 -7.28 10.61
N ASN A 23 -2.55 -7.24 11.82
CA ASN A 23 -3.31 -7.00 13.04
C ASN A 23 -4.02 -5.64 13.01
N ILE A 24 -3.39 -4.61 12.43
CA ILE A 24 -4.00 -3.30 12.25
C ILE A 24 -5.14 -3.35 11.23
N TYR A 25 -4.93 -3.99 10.08
CA TYR A 25 -5.93 -4.17 9.02
C TYR A 25 -7.15 -4.96 9.50
N SER A 26 -6.91 -6.13 10.10
CA SER A 26 -7.97 -7.05 10.53
C SER A 26 -8.78 -6.56 11.71
N ALA A 27 -8.28 -5.59 12.46
CA ALA A 27 -9.04 -4.96 13.55
C ALA A 27 -10.21 -4.11 13.03
N VAL A 28 -10.23 -3.72 11.75
CA VAL A 28 -11.29 -2.91 11.12
C VAL A 28 -11.60 -1.63 11.92
N THR A 29 -10.57 -1.05 12.56
CA THR A 29 -10.70 0.16 13.40
C THR A 29 -10.44 1.45 12.63
N ARG A 30 -10.03 1.35 11.37
CA ARG A 30 -9.60 2.45 10.53
C ARG A 30 -9.68 2.05 9.06
N ASP A 31 -9.89 3.03 8.18
CA ASP A 31 -9.80 2.85 6.74
C ASP A 31 -8.33 2.68 6.33
N PHE A 32 -7.83 1.47 6.48
CA PHE A 32 -6.46 1.11 6.16
C PHE A 32 -6.46 -0.17 5.33
N HIS A 33 -5.75 -0.14 4.21
CA HIS A 33 -5.46 -1.27 3.36
C HIS A 33 -3.95 -1.35 3.17
N TYR A 34 -3.42 -2.55 2.99
CA TYR A 34 -2.01 -2.71 2.71
C TYR A 34 -1.75 -3.92 1.82
N PHE A 35 -0.56 -3.97 1.23
CA PHE A 35 -0.06 -5.12 0.50
C PHE A 35 1.46 -5.19 0.58
N SER A 36 2.01 -6.36 0.23
CA SER A 36 3.44 -6.62 0.24
C SER A 36 4.05 -6.51 -1.15
N LEU A 37 5.14 -5.76 -1.23
CA LEU A 37 6.03 -5.67 -2.39
C LEU A 37 7.16 -6.69 -2.22
N VAL A 38 6.95 -7.94 -2.66
CA VAL A 38 7.97 -9.01 -2.63
C VAL A 38 9.01 -8.76 -3.73
N SER A 39 9.96 -7.89 -3.41
CA SER A 39 10.91 -7.28 -4.35
C SER A 39 11.82 -8.28 -5.07
N ASP A 40 12.19 -9.37 -4.41
CA ASP A 40 13.12 -10.39 -4.94
C ASP A 40 12.42 -11.46 -5.80
N LYS A 41 11.09 -11.46 -5.85
CA LYS A 41 10.28 -12.41 -6.64
C LYS A 41 9.45 -11.76 -7.73
N ASN A 42 9.14 -10.47 -7.60
CA ASN A 42 8.35 -9.74 -8.57
C ASN A 42 9.10 -8.49 -9.04
N PRO A 43 9.58 -8.41 -10.30
CA PRO A 43 10.34 -7.27 -10.79
C PRO A 43 9.53 -5.97 -10.76
N LYS A 44 8.18 -6.02 -10.91
CA LYS A 44 7.33 -4.83 -10.76
C LYS A 44 7.30 -4.34 -9.32
N ALA A 45 7.29 -5.27 -8.35
CA ALA A 45 7.40 -4.90 -6.94
C ALA A 45 8.79 -4.31 -6.65
N GLY A 46 9.86 -4.88 -7.20
CA GLY A 46 11.21 -4.33 -7.11
C GLY A 46 11.32 -2.91 -7.68
N LEU A 47 10.74 -2.66 -8.86
CA LEU A 47 10.67 -1.31 -9.45
C LEU A 47 9.90 -0.34 -8.55
N ARG A 48 8.75 -0.75 -8.00
CA ARG A 48 7.96 0.08 -7.08
C ARG A 48 8.74 0.40 -5.79
N CYS A 49 9.47 -0.55 -5.22
CA CYS A 49 10.38 -0.30 -4.10
C CYS A 49 11.45 0.76 -4.46
N GLY A 50 11.98 0.71 -5.69
CA GLY A 50 12.91 1.72 -6.20
C GLY A 50 12.27 3.12 -6.32
N GLU A 51 11.04 3.22 -6.84
CA GLU A 51 10.28 4.48 -6.89
C GLU A 51 10.06 5.08 -5.49
N LEU A 52 9.84 4.22 -4.49
CA LEU A 52 9.65 4.58 -3.09
C LEU A 52 10.98 4.84 -2.36
N SER A 53 12.12 4.78 -3.06
CA SER A 53 13.45 4.98 -2.48
C SER A 53 13.76 4.02 -1.32
N LEU A 54 13.36 2.74 -1.45
CA LEU A 54 13.59 1.74 -0.42
C LEU A 54 15.08 1.54 -0.12
N THR A 55 15.45 1.72 1.14
CA THR A 55 16.85 1.57 1.63
C THR A 55 17.06 0.34 2.50
N GLY A 56 16.00 -0.28 3.03
CA GLY A 56 16.11 -1.45 3.90
C GLY A 56 14.80 -2.21 4.07
N TYR A 57 14.90 -3.51 4.38
CA TYR A 57 13.76 -4.38 4.62
C TYR A 57 13.60 -4.71 6.12
N PRO A 58 12.36 -4.84 6.62
CA PRO A 58 11.12 -4.36 6.00
C PRO A 58 10.98 -2.84 6.12
N THR A 59 10.36 -2.19 5.15
CA THR A 59 9.88 -0.80 5.27
C THR A 59 8.45 -0.73 4.77
N THR A 60 7.57 -0.06 5.50
CA THR A 60 6.19 0.21 5.05
C THR A 60 6.06 1.67 4.68
N PHE A 61 5.75 1.94 3.42
CA PHE A 61 5.44 3.28 2.92
C PHE A 61 3.95 3.53 3.02
N PHE A 62 3.57 4.69 3.51
CA PHE A 62 2.18 5.10 3.65
C PHE A 62 1.90 6.23 2.67
N ASP A 63 0.76 6.12 1.99
CA ASP A 63 0.24 7.16 1.10
C ASP A 63 1.27 7.59 0.03
N GLU A 64 1.66 6.61 -0.80
CA GLU A 64 2.73 6.71 -1.82
C GLU A 64 4.11 7.15 -1.31
N GLY A 65 4.38 6.96 -0.02
CA GLY A 65 5.66 7.32 0.60
C GLY A 65 5.69 8.74 1.17
N TYR A 66 4.52 9.38 1.35
CA TYR A 66 4.41 10.60 2.15
C TYR A 66 5.07 10.43 3.53
N ASN A 67 4.85 9.29 4.16
CA ASN A 67 5.57 8.88 5.36
C ASN A 67 5.91 7.37 5.28
N TYR A 68 6.86 6.91 6.10
CA TYR A 68 7.28 5.52 6.11
C TYR A 68 7.75 5.07 7.49
N VAL A 69 7.70 3.76 7.71
CA VAL A 69 8.24 3.12 8.91
C VAL A 69 9.23 2.05 8.46
N LEU A 70 10.51 2.27 8.74
CA LEU A 70 11.53 1.21 8.69
C LEU A 70 11.29 0.28 9.87
N GLY A 71 11.23 -1.03 9.64
CA GLY A 71 10.94 -2.02 10.67
C GLY A 71 11.96 -2.06 11.81
N GLY A 72 11.74 -2.97 12.76
CA GLY A 72 12.58 -3.11 13.96
C GLY A 72 11.93 -2.63 15.26
N TYR A 73 10.68 -2.14 15.18
CA TYR A 73 9.88 -1.80 16.36
C TYR A 73 9.20 -3.03 16.96
N GLY A 74 9.11 -3.09 18.30
CA GLY A 74 8.38 -4.12 19.02
C GLY A 74 6.89 -3.81 19.16
N GLY A 75 6.14 -3.85 18.06
CA GLY A 75 4.68 -3.72 18.07
C GLY A 75 4.10 -2.79 17.00
N THR A 76 2.80 -2.50 17.11
CA THR A 76 2.01 -1.76 16.10
C THR A 76 2.01 -0.24 16.26
N THR A 77 2.47 0.29 17.40
CA THR A 77 2.31 1.72 17.76
C THR A 77 2.81 2.68 16.70
N GLN A 78 4.03 2.48 16.17
CA GLN A 78 4.59 3.38 15.16
C GLN A 78 3.78 3.35 13.87
N TYR A 79 3.39 2.17 13.41
CA TYR A 79 2.54 2.02 12.23
C TYR A 79 1.17 2.69 12.42
N VAL A 80 0.54 2.53 13.59
CA VAL A 80 -0.75 3.18 13.91
C VAL A 80 -0.62 4.70 13.93
N ASN A 81 0.45 5.23 14.53
CA ASN A 81 0.70 6.67 14.56
C ASN A 81 0.88 7.22 13.15
N THR A 82 1.73 6.60 12.33
CA THR A 82 1.97 7.01 10.95
C THR A 82 0.69 6.94 10.10
N ILE A 83 -0.15 5.91 10.30
CA ILE A 83 -1.47 5.83 9.65
C ILE A 83 -2.38 6.98 10.08
N ASN A 84 -2.45 7.29 11.38
CA ASN A 84 -3.29 8.39 11.84
C ASN A 84 -2.78 9.75 11.34
N GLU A 85 -1.46 9.96 11.30
CA GLU A 85 -0.83 11.17 10.76
C GLU A 85 -1.18 11.38 9.28
N CYS A 86 -0.97 10.35 8.46
CA CYS A 86 -1.31 10.42 7.03
C CYS A 86 -2.83 10.64 6.84
N GLY A 87 -3.67 10.12 7.74
CA GLY A 87 -5.14 10.18 7.64
C GLY A 87 -5.73 11.47 8.17
N SER A 88 -4.95 12.25 8.92
CA SER A 88 -5.35 13.56 9.46
C SER A 88 -4.96 14.73 8.54
N ARG A 89 -4.35 14.43 7.40
CA ARG A 89 -3.95 15.41 6.39
C ARG A 89 -5.17 16.13 5.83
N THR A 90 -5.02 17.43 5.63
CA THR A 90 -6.04 18.30 4.99
C THR A 90 -5.64 18.70 3.57
N ASP A 91 -4.41 18.40 3.15
CA ASP A 91 -3.84 18.66 1.84
C ASP A 91 -4.01 17.47 0.88
N VAL A 92 -5.20 16.86 0.88
CA VAL A 92 -5.53 15.70 0.05
C VAL A 92 -6.65 16.04 -0.91
N TYR A 93 -6.57 15.49 -2.12
CA TYR A 93 -7.60 15.70 -3.14
C TYR A 93 -8.87 14.91 -2.82
N ASP A 94 -10.04 15.53 -2.98
CA ASP A 94 -11.33 14.81 -2.94
C ASP A 94 -11.56 14.05 -4.25
N ILE A 95 -11.20 12.77 -4.23
CA ILE A 95 -11.27 11.85 -5.37
C ILE A 95 -12.03 10.60 -4.97
N VAL A 96 -12.99 10.22 -5.82
CA VAL A 96 -13.67 8.93 -5.75
C VAL A 96 -13.20 8.06 -6.90
N LEU A 97 -12.66 6.89 -6.57
CA LEU A 97 -12.27 5.86 -7.54
C LEU A 97 -13.28 4.71 -7.53
N GLU A 98 -13.74 4.32 -8.71
CA GLU A 98 -14.66 3.19 -8.90
C GLU A 98 -14.01 2.12 -9.79
N PRO A 99 -13.22 1.20 -9.21
CA PRO A 99 -12.65 0.10 -9.97
C PRO A 99 -13.71 -0.96 -10.28
N LYS A 100 -13.75 -1.41 -11.54
CA LYS A 100 -14.59 -2.51 -12.04
C LYS A 100 -13.70 -3.56 -12.67
N VAL A 101 -13.74 -4.77 -12.12
CA VAL A 101 -12.94 -5.91 -12.59
C VAL A 101 -13.85 -6.96 -13.22
N LYS A 102 -13.48 -7.43 -14.42
CA LYS A 102 -14.15 -8.53 -15.11
C LYS A 102 -13.14 -9.60 -15.49
N TRP A 103 -13.39 -10.84 -15.06
CA TRP A 103 -12.67 -12.01 -15.56
C TRP A 103 -13.11 -12.31 -16.99
N LEU A 104 -12.16 -12.39 -17.92
CA LEU A 104 -12.44 -12.67 -19.34
C LEU A 104 -12.18 -14.13 -19.72
N GLY A 105 -11.66 -14.95 -18.80
CA GLY A 105 -11.11 -16.27 -19.12
C GLY A 105 -9.63 -16.21 -19.47
N GLY A 106 -8.97 -17.37 -19.59
CA GLY A 106 -7.61 -17.47 -20.14
C GLY A 106 -6.56 -16.59 -19.45
N GLN A 107 -6.63 -16.43 -18.11
CA GLN A 107 -5.72 -15.59 -17.32
C GLN A 107 -5.82 -14.08 -17.66
N GLN A 108 -6.94 -13.65 -18.25
CA GLN A 108 -7.16 -12.25 -18.61
C GLN A 108 -8.19 -11.59 -17.69
N LEU A 109 -7.82 -10.40 -17.24
CA LEU A 109 -8.68 -9.49 -16.47
C LEU A 109 -8.88 -8.22 -17.30
N ARG A 110 -10.12 -7.72 -17.32
CA ARG A 110 -10.41 -6.34 -17.73
C ARG A 110 -10.64 -5.51 -16.48
N ILE A 111 -9.85 -4.45 -16.33
CA ILE A 111 -9.94 -3.51 -15.22
C ILE A 111 -10.31 -2.16 -15.80
N ASN A 112 -11.45 -1.63 -15.41
CA ASN A 112 -11.85 -0.26 -15.72
C ASN A 112 -11.85 0.53 -14.42
N ILE A 113 -11.21 1.69 -14.39
CA ILE A 113 -11.19 2.57 -13.22
C ILE A 113 -11.80 3.88 -13.64
N SER A 114 -12.94 4.24 -13.05
CA SER A 114 -13.52 5.57 -13.19
C SER A 114 -13.03 6.44 -12.04
N MET A 115 -12.76 7.71 -12.32
CA MET A 115 -12.36 8.70 -11.33
C MET A 115 -13.32 9.88 -11.39
N THR A 116 -13.87 10.25 -10.24
CA THR A 116 -14.58 11.52 -10.03
C THR A 116 -13.71 12.40 -9.16
N TYR A 117 -13.45 13.63 -9.61
CA TYR A 117 -12.69 14.64 -8.88
C TYR A 117 -13.62 15.80 -8.54
N HIS A 118 -13.68 16.18 -7.27
CA HIS A 118 -14.71 17.09 -6.76
C HIS A 118 -14.26 18.55 -6.58
N GLU A 119 -13.02 18.88 -6.94
CA GLU A 119 -12.51 20.23 -6.72
C GLU A 119 -12.47 21.08 -7.99
N ASN A 120 -12.33 22.38 -7.80
CA ASN A 120 -12.33 23.39 -8.86
C ASN A 120 -10.94 23.64 -9.46
N SER A 121 -9.98 22.75 -9.24
CA SER A 121 -8.60 22.89 -9.72
C SER A 121 -8.29 21.87 -10.83
N VAL A 122 -7.05 21.82 -11.32
CA VAL A 122 -6.63 20.75 -12.24
C VAL A 122 -5.96 19.65 -11.43
N TYR A 123 -6.54 18.45 -11.45
CA TYR A 123 -5.89 17.28 -10.87
C TYR A 123 -4.63 16.92 -11.66
N THR A 124 -3.48 16.92 -10.98
CA THR A 124 -2.21 16.42 -11.51
C THR A 124 -1.73 15.29 -10.60
N GLY A 125 -1.85 14.05 -11.06
CA GLY A 125 -1.47 12.89 -10.27
C GLY A 125 -1.40 11.61 -11.08
N LYS A 126 -1.31 10.48 -10.38
CA LYS A 126 -1.21 9.15 -10.98
C LYS A 126 -2.27 8.24 -10.37
N ILE A 127 -2.95 7.47 -11.22
CA ILE A 127 -3.74 6.33 -10.76
C ILE A 127 -2.85 5.09 -10.86
N ARG A 128 -2.68 4.39 -9.73
CA ARG A 128 -1.99 3.10 -9.66
C ARG A 128 -2.98 2.02 -9.25
N ALA A 129 -2.88 0.85 -9.89
CA ALA A 129 -3.73 -0.30 -9.60
C ALA A 129 -2.87 -1.52 -9.30
N TYR A 130 -3.18 -2.19 -8.20
CA TYR A 130 -2.48 -3.38 -7.74
C TYR A 130 -3.43 -4.58 -7.80
N ILE A 131 -2.95 -5.69 -8.36
CA ILE A 131 -3.62 -6.99 -8.27
C ILE A 131 -2.82 -7.78 -7.26
N THR A 132 -3.42 -8.06 -6.12
CA THR A 132 -2.78 -8.71 -4.98
C THR A 132 -3.48 -10.02 -4.67
N GLU A 133 -2.75 -10.95 -4.06
CA GLU A 133 -3.38 -12.13 -3.47
C GLU A 133 -4.24 -11.70 -2.27
N ILE A 134 -5.39 -12.34 -2.08
CA ILE A 134 -6.28 -12.06 -0.95
C ILE A 134 -5.59 -12.44 0.37
N VAL A 135 -4.77 -13.49 0.34
CA VAL A 135 -3.95 -13.95 1.46
C VAL A 135 -2.57 -14.30 0.90
N SER A 136 -1.55 -13.54 1.29
CA SER A 136 -0.18 -13.65 0.77
C SER A 136 0.81 -14.23 1.79
N ARG A 137 0.32 -15.03 2.74
CA ARG A 137 1.04 -15.48 3.94
C ARG A 137 0.79 -16.95 4.21
#